data_AF-A0A7K4RYK6-F1
#
_entry.id   AF-A0A7K4RYK6-F1
#
_cell.length_a   1.000
_cell.length_b   1.000
_cell.length_c   1.000
_cell.angle_alpha   90.00
_cell.angle_beta   90.00
_cell.angle_gamma   90.00
#
_symmetry.space_group_name_H-M   'P 1'
#
loop_
_entity.id
_entity.type
_entity.pdbx_description
1 polymer ?
#
loop_
_entity_poly.entity_id
_entity_poly.type
_entity_poly.pdbx_seq_one_letter_code
_entity_poly.pdbx_strand_id
1 'polypeptide(L)'
;MCTGKCSKCIGITLFPLAACAIVSNILLYFPNGRVLQLSEITDLVWFFHGILGAGILVILPAFMMLGAGRAGCCANRCGVSGYLCMLLSVVLAVLGFAGGAYCVVISSLGLIGGPLCDTEPENIILWNIVLFSILLAIGVIEAILCFIQIINGLTGFICGTCMSKRK
;
A
#
# COMPACT_ATOMS: atom_id res chain seq x y z
N MET A 1 -21.65 12.78 -5.71
CA MET A 1 -20.54 13.28 -6.54
C MET A 1 -19.91 12.09 -7.28
N CYS A 2 -19.66 12.22 -8.58
CA CYS A 2 -19.14 11.14 -9.41
C CYS A 2 -17.63 10.91 -9.17
N THR A 3 -17.30 10.21 -8.08
CA THR A 3 -15.92 9.83 -7.67
C THR A 3 -15.23 8.85 -8.62
N GLY A 4 -15.89 8.40 -9.70
CA GLY A 4 -15.36 7.37 -10.60
C GLY A 4 -14.07 7.75 -11.35
N LYS A 5 -13.94 9.02 -11.80
CA LYS A 5 -12.72 9.47 -12.49
C LYS A 5 -11.53 9.62 -11.54
N CYS A 6 -11.78 10.17 -10.35
CA CYS A 6 -10.77 10.36 -9.31
C CYS A 6 -10.28 9.02 -8.75
N SER A 7 -11.19 8.06 -8.51
CA SER A 7 -10.83 6.71 -8.03
C SER A 7 -10.00 5.93 -9.05
N LYS A 8 -10.24 6.13 -10.35
CA LYS A 8 -9.45 5.49 -11.42
C LYS A 8 -8.01 6.02 -11.45
N CYS A 9 -7.82 7.33 -11.28
CA CYS A 9 -6.48 7.92 -11.17
C CYS A 9 -5.72 7.36 -9.96
N ILE A 10 -6.36 7.26 -8.80
CA ILE A 10 -5.73 6.75 -7.59
C ILE A 10 -5.29 5.28 -7.78
N GLY A 11 -6.14 4.43 -8.35
CA GLY A 11 -5.77 3.04 -8.66
C GLY A 11 -4.61 2.91 -9.66
N ILE A 12 -4.54 3.78 -10.68
CA ILE A 12 -3.43 3.82 -11.64
C ILE A 12 -2.12 4.23 -10.96
N THR A 13 -2.16 5.14 -9.98
CA THR A 13 -0.97 5.60 -9.25
C THR A 13 -0.48 4.60 -8.21
N LEU A 14 -1.38 3.86 -7.56
CA LEU A 14 -1.01 2.86 -6.55
C LEU A 14 -0.28 1.64 -7.13
N PHE A 15 -0.61 1.25 -8.36
CA PHE A 15 0.02 0.10 -9.01
C PHE A 15 1.54 0.24 -9.19
N PRO A 16 2.09 1.35 -9.76
CA PRO A 16 3.54 1.54 -9.86
C PRO A 16 4.19 1.77 -8.50
N LEU A 17 3.52 2.41 -7.53
CA LEU A 17 4.03 2.56 -6.16
C LEU A 17 4.27 1.20 -5.50
N ALA A 18 3.27 0.32 -5.55
CA ALA A 18 3.38 -1.04 -5.00
C ALA A 18 4.47 -1.87 -5.71
N ALA A 19 4.57 -1.75 -7.04
CA ALA A 19 5.63 -2.40 -7.81
C ALA A 19 7.02 -1.90 -7.39
N CYS A 20 7.20 -0.59 -7.25
CA CYS A 20 8.45 0.00 -6.75
C CYS A 20 8.77 -0.47 -5.33
N ALA A 21 7.79 -0.54 -4.42
CA ALA A 21 7.99 -1.02 -3.05
C ALA A 21 8.48 -2.48 -3.03
N ILE A 22 7.88 -3.35 -3.84
CA ILE A 22 8.31 -4.76 -3.96
C ILE A 22 9.73 -4.84 -4.49
N VAL A 23 10.06 -4.08 -5.55
CA VAL A 23 11.42 -4.07 -6.13
C VAL A 23 12.44 -3.55 -5.13
N SER A 24 12.16 -2.45 -4.43
CA SER A 24 13.03 -1.90 -3.39
C SER A 24 13.24 -2.88 -2.24
N ASN A 25 12.21 -3.65 -1.84
CA ASN A 25 12.32 -4.64 -0.78
C ASN A 25 13.15 -5.87 -1.22
N ILE A 26 13.00 -6.34 -2.46
CA ILE A 26 13.82 -7.43 -3.03
C ILE A 26 15.28 -7.02 -3.14
N LEU A 27 15.53 -5.78 -3.58
CA LEU A 27 16.87 -5.19 -3.60
C LEU A 27 17.46 -5.27 -2.18
N LEU A 28 16.74 -4.80 -1.16
CA LEU A 28 17.19 -4.85 0.25
C LEU A 28 17.65 -6.25 0.71
N TYR A 29 17.08 -7.33 0.16
CA TYR A 29 17.49 -8.73 0.43
C TYR A 29 18.80 -9.17 -0.26
N PHE A 30 19.16 -8.58 -1.40
CA PHE A 30 20.34 -8.94 -2.20
C PHE A 30 21.28 -7.74 -2.38
N PRO A 31 21.87 -7.19 -1.31
CA PRO A 31 22.96 -6.24 -1.48
C PRO A 31 24.12 -6.96 -2.20
N ASN A 32 24.42 -6.52 -3.42
CA ASN A 32 25.53 -7.02 -4.26
C ASN A 32 25.44 -8.49 -4.73
N GLY A 33 24.26 -9.15 -4.67
CA GLY A 33 24.07 -10.49 -5.23
C GLY A 33 24.90 -11.61 -4.57
N ARG A 34 25.35 -11.39 -3.33
CA ARG A 34 26.18 -12.33 -2.55
C ARG A 34 25.31 -12.89 -1.41
N VAL A 35 25.28 -14.21 -1.25
CA VAL A 35 24.63 -14.88 -0.11
C VAL A 35 25.49 -14.68 1.15
N LEU A 36 25.11 -13.74 2.03
CA LEU A 36 25.77 -13.54 3.32
C LEU A 36 25.45 -14.72 4.26
N GLN A 37 26.49 -15.24 4.93
CA GLN A 37 26.37 -16.40 5.80
C GLN A 37 25.53 -16.10 7.06
N LEU A 38 24.77 -17.11 7.43
CA LEU A 38 23.52 -17.10 8.18
C LEU A 38 23.74 -17.15 9.71
N SER A 39 24.28 -16.11 10.36
CA SER A 39 24.40 -16.16 11.84
C SER A 39 23.96 -14.99 12.71
N GLU A 40 23.53 -13.83 12.19
CA GLU A 40 22.77 -12.84 12.97
C GLU A 40 21.83 -12.05 12.06
N ILE A 41 20.78 -12.69 11.53
CA ILE A 41 19.76 -12.00 10.73
C ILE A 41 18.66 -11.52 11.67
N THR A 42 18.66 -10.22 11.97
CA THR A 42 17.63 -9.51 12.73
C THR A 42 16.22 -9.89 12.26
N ASP A 43 15.35 -10.33 13.16
CA ASP A 43 13.94 -10.72 12.92
C ASP A 43 13.11 -9.64 12.19
N LEU A 44 13.62 -8.39 12.14
CA LEU A 44 13.02 -7.26 11.44
C LEU A 44 12.93 -7.45 9.91
N VAL A 45 13.87 -8.18 9.30
CA VAL A 45 13.87 -8.45 7.84
C VAL A 45 12.78 -9.48 7.47
N TRP A 46 12.46 -10.40 8.38
CA TRP A 46 11.43 -11.43 8.20
C TRP A 46 10.00 -10.91 8.23
N PHE A 47 9.80 -9.65 8.60
CA PHE A 47 8.48 -9.03 8.63
C PHE A 47 7.93 -8.65 7.24
N PHE A 48 8.71 -8.86 6.16
CA PHE A 48 8.29 -8.71 4.75
C PHE A 48 7.49 -7.43 4.49
N HIS A 49 7.83 -6.33 5.16
CA HIS A 49 6.91 -5.20 5.24
C HIS A 49 6.66 -4.54 3.86
N GLY A 50 7.65 -4.57 2.95
CA GLY A 50 7.51 -4.04 1.60
C GLY A 50 6.75 -4.98 0.66
N ILE A 51 6.82 -6.31 0.86
CA ILE A 51 6.09 -7.29 0.05
C ILE A 51 4.66 -7.47 0.56
N LEU A 52 4.48 -7.63 1.87
CA LEU A 52 3.18 -7.85 2.49
C LEU A 52 2.43 -6.53 2.70
N GLY A 53 3.09 -5.52 3.30
CA GLY A 53 2.48 -4.25 3.67
C GLY A 53 2.21 -3.32 2.48
N ALA A 54 3.26 -2.76 1.88
CA ALA A 54 3.17 -1.83 0.73
C ALA A 54 2.90 -2.54 -0.62
N GLY A 55 3.16 -3.85 -0.70
CA GLY A 55 2.94 -4.65 -1.91
C GLY A 55 1.53 -5.23 -1.98
N ILE A 56 1.37 -6.46 -1.46
CA ILE A 56 0.16 -7.29 -1.64
C ILE A 56 -1.09 -6.61 -1.08
N LEU A 57 -1.02 -6.02 0.13
CA LEU A 57 -2.17 -5.36 0.75
C LEU A 57 -2.66 -4.11 -0.02
N VAL A 58 -1.80 -3.47 -0.82
CA VAL A 58 -2.12 -2.27 -1.60
C VAL A 58 -2.55 -2.61 -3.04
N ILE A 59 -2.04 -3.72 -3.60
CA ILE A 59 -2.43 -4.22 -4.93
C ILE A 59 -3.91 -4.63 -4.96
N LEU A 60 -4.41 -5.26 -3.88
CA LEU A 60 -5.80 -5.72 -3.80
C LEU A 60 -6.84 -4.58 -3.91
N PRO A 61 -6.74 -3.48 -3.11
CA PRO A 61 -7.61 -2.32 -3.30
C PRO A 61 -7.37 -1.64 -4.66
N ALA A 62 -6.13 -1.55 -5.16
CA ALA A 62 -5.84 -0.95 -6.47
C ALA A 62 -6.57 -1.66 -7.63
N PHE A 63 -6.60 -3.00 -7.63
CA PHE A 63 -7.31 -3.79 -8.64
C PHE A 63 -8.82 -3.55 -8.59
N MET A 64 -9.39 -3.54 -7.38
CA MET A 64 -10.83 -3.28 -7.18
C MET A 64 -11.21 -1.86 -7.62
N MET A 65 -10.33 -0.88 -7.41
CA MET A 65 -10.52 0.50 -7.86
C MET A 65 -10.45 0.68 -9.37
N LEU A 66 -9.54 -0.02 -10.05
CA LEU A 66 -9.45 -0.02 -11.51
C LEU A 66 -10.72 -0.61 -12.15
N GLY A 67 -11.28 -1.66 -11.54
CA GLY A 67 -12.54 -2.29 -11.96
C GLY A 67 -13.76 -1.38 -11.84
N ALA A 68 -13.81 -0.54 -10.80
CA ALA A 68 -14.93 0.38 -10.55
C ALA A 68 -15.08 1.48 -11.64
N GLY A 69 -14.01 1.80 -12.38
CA GLY A 69 -14.01 2.86 -13.39
C GLY A 69 -14.58 2.49 -14.77
N ARG A 70 -14.96 1.22 -15.01
CA ARG A 70 -15.49 0.75 -16.31
C ARG A 70 -17.01 0.59 -16.36
N ALA A 71 -17.69 0.60 -15.22
CA ALA A 71 -19.14 0.61 -15.14
C ALA A 71 -19.55 1.72 -14.18
N GLY A 72 -20.03 2.86 -14.73
CA GLY A 72 -20.70 3.86 -13.92
C GLY A 72 -21.79 3.17 -13.10
N CYS A 73 -21.68 3.28 -11.77
CA CYS A 73 -22.61 2.74 -10.76
C CYS A 73 -23.14 1.33 -11.07
N CYS A 74 -22.47 0.27 -10.62
CA CYS A 74 -23.10 -1.05 -10.40
C CYS A 74 -24.11 -1.47 -11.49
N ALA A 75 -23.82 -1.22 -12.77
CA ALA A 75 -24.69 -1.63 -13.86
C ALA A 75 -24.41 -3.11 -14.16
N ASN A 76 -25.04 -3.96 -13.34
CA ASN A 76 -25.56 -5.27 -13.68
C ASN A 76 -24.59 -6.34 -14.24
N ARG A 77 -23.32 -6.41 -13.80
CA ARG A 77 -22.45 -7.58 -14.10
C ARG A 77 -21.83 -8.33 -12.92
N CYS A 78 -22.06 -7.90 -11.69
CA CYS A 78 -21.86 -8.73 -10.49
C CYS A 78 -23.18 -8.73 -9.72
N GLY A 79 -23.82 -9.89 -9.57
CA GLY A 79 -25.10 -10.08 -8.87
C GLY A 79 -25.02 -9.91 -7.35
N VAL A 80 -24.24 -8.93 -6.88
CA VAL A 80 -24.05 -8.63 -5.46
C VAL A 80 -24.56 -7.21 -5.22
N SER A 81 -25.46 -7.03 -4.26
CA SER A 81 -26.07 -5.74 -3.91
C SER A 81 -25.03 -4.62 -3.84
N GLY A 82 -25.27 -3.49 -4.53
CA GLY A 82 -24.30 -2.39 -4.68
C GLY A 82 -23.75 -1.81 -3.37
N TYR A 83 -24.45 -2.04 -2.26
CA TYR A 83 -23.99 -1.74 -0.90
C TYR A 83 -22.79 -2.58 -0.44
N LEU A 84 -22.75 -3.88 -0.76
CA LEU A 84 -21.66 -4.78 -0.35
C LEU A 84 -20.36 -4.43 -1.08
N CYS A 85 -20.45 -4.00 -2.34
CA CYS A 85 -19.30 -3.56 -3.12
C CYS A 85 -18.65 -2.29 -2.53
N MET A 86 -19.46 -1.34 -2.04
CA MET A 86 -18.97 -0.13 -1.37
C MET A 86 -18.37 -0.43 0.01
N LEU A 87 -18.95 -1.36 0.77
CA LEU A 87 -18.40 -1.74 2.06
C LEU A 87 -17.08 -2.52 1.91
N LEU A 88 -16.99 -3.40 0.91
CA LEU A 88 -15.77 -4.14 0.60
C LEU A 88 -14.62 -3.22 0.18
N SER A 89 -14.87 -2.19 -0.63
CA SER A 89 -13.81 -1.25 -1.02
C SER A 89 -13.30 -0.42 0.15
N VAL A 90 -14.16 -0.04 1.10
CA VAL A 90 -13.74 0.63 2.34
C VAL A 90 -12.90 -0.31 3.21
N VAL A 91 -13.33 -1.56 3.41
CA VAL A 91 -12.56 -2.55 4.19
C VAL A 91 -11.18 -2.80 3.56
N LEU A 92 -11.11 -2.97 2.23
CA LEU A 92 -9.84 -3.14 1.53
C LEU A 92 -8.97 -1.88 1.58
N ALA A 93 -9.54 -0.67 1.54
CA ALA A 93 -8.79 0.57 1.70
C ALA A 93 -8.26 0.74 3.13
N VAL A 94 -9.00 0.31 4.16
CA VAL A 94 -8.52 0.26 5.55
C VAL A 94 -7.37 -0.72 5.69
N LEU A 95 -7.44 -1.90 5.05
CA LEU A 95 -6.34 -2.85 5.02
C LEU A 95 -5.11 -2.23 4.32
N GLY A 96 -5.29 -1.58 3.16
CA GLY A 96 -4.20 -0.86 2.48
C GLY A 96 -3.58 0.25 3.35
N PHE A 97 -4.40 1.01 4.08
CA PHE A 97 -3.91 2.01 5.04
C PHE A 97 -3.10 1.37 6.17
N ALA A 98 -3.58 0.26 6.73
CA ALA A 98 -2.85 -0.49 7.75
C ALA A 98 -1.52 -1.02 7.22
N GLY A 99 -1.48 -1.52 5.98
CA GLY A 99 -0.26 -1.96 5.30
C GLY A 99 0.74 -0.83 5.07
N GLY A 100 0.29 0.33 4.62
CA GLY A 100 1.11 1.54 4.46
C GLY A 100 1.61 2.10 5.79
N ALA A 101 0.77 2.16 6.82
CA ALA A 101 1.16 2.60 8.15
C ALA A 101 2.18 1.66 8.81
N TYR A 102 1.93 0.34 8.71
CA TYR A 102 2.88 -0.68 9.10
C TYR A 102 4.22 -0.48 8.39
N CYS A 103 4.15 -0.11 7.11
CA CYS A 103 5.32 0.14 6.30
C CYS A 103 6.15 1.34 6.76
N VAL A 104 5.50 2.46 7.06
CA VAL A 104 6.18 3.63 7.64
C VAL A 104 6.83 3.30 8.99
N VAL A 105 6.14 2.55 9.85
CA VAL A 105 6.65 2.19 11.18
C VAL A 105 7.91 1.32 11.07
N ILE A 106 7.90 0.26 10.28
CA ILE A 106 9.08 -0.62 10.15
C ILE A 106 10.23 0.09 9.44
N SER A 107 9.97 0.87 8.37
CA SER A 107 11.02 1.65 7.70
C SER A 107 11.66 2.69 8.61
N SER A 108 10.87 3.38 9.45
CA SER A 108 11.41 4.35 10.40
C SER A 108 12.23 3.68 11.51
N LEU A 109 11.79 2.54 12.03
CA LEU A 109 12.57 1.75 12.97
C LEU A 109 13.88 1.22 12.35
N GLY A 110 13.85 0.79 11.08
CA GLY A 110 15.04 0.37 10.33
C GLY A 110 16.02 1.50 10.07
N LEU A 111 15.54 2.75 9.94
CA LEU A 111 16.39 3.93 9.77
C LEU A 111 16.98 4.43 11.10
N ILE A 112 16.21 4.38 12.19
CA ILE A 112 16.66 4.75 13.54
C ILE A 112 17.63 3.72 14.11
N GLY A 113 17.36 2.44 13.87
CA GLY A 113 18.26 1.32 14.19
C GLY A 113 19.30 1.03 13.11
N GLY A 114 19.41 1.89 12.09
CA GLY A 114 20.35 1.75 10.97
C GLY A 114 21.82 1.70 11.45
N PRO A 115 22.72 1.16 10.61
CA PRO A 115 23.96 0.50 11.04
C PRO A 115 24.81 1.39 11.95
N LEU A 116 25.13 0.84 13.13
CA LEU A 116 26.10 1.36 14.07
C LEU A 116 27.38 1.68 13.30
N CYS A 117 27.80 2.94 13.32
CA CYS A 117 29.09 3.37 12.79
C CYS A 117 30.18 2.46 13.37
N ASP A 118 30.85 1.66 12.54
CA ASP A 118 32.32 1.57 12.54
C ASP A 118 32.94 0.48 11.63
N THR A 119 32.18 -0.41 10.95
CA THR A 119 32.84 -1.58 10.30
C THR A 119 32.40 -1.99 8.89
N GLU A 120 31.37 -1.38 8.28
CA GLU A 120 30.90 -1.78 6.93
C GLU A 120 31.33 -0.82 5.82
N PRO A 121 31.49 -1.30 4.57
CA PRO A 121 31.85 -0.45 3.44
C PRO A 121 30.74 0.58 3.16
N GLU A 122 31.13 1.84 2.93
CA GLU A 122 30.24 2.99 2.75
C GLU A 122 29.12 2.75 1.70
N ASN A 123 29.43 1.96 0.66
CA ASN A 123 28.52 1.62 -0.43
C ASN A 123 27.26 0.88 0.06
N ILE A 124 27.41 -0.02 1.04
CA ILE A 124 26.32 -0.88 1.54
C ILE A 124 25.43 -0.08 2.49
N ILE A 125 26.05 0.76 3.33
CA ILE A 125 25.36 1.63 4.27
C ILE A 125 24.44 2.61 3.53
N LEU A 126 25.00 3.33 2.54
CA LEU A 126 24.23 4.31 1.76
C LEU A 126 23.05 3.64 1.03
N TRP A 127 23.27 2.43 0.51
CA TRP A 127 22.25 1.70 -0.23
C TRP A 127 21.05 1.32 0.63
N ASN A 128 21.28 0.80 1.84
CA ASN A 128 20.22 0.49 2.78
C ASN A 128 19.46 1.75 3.22
N ILE A 129 20.17 2.83 3.56
CA ILE A 129 19.57 4.12 3.93
C ILE A 129 18.66 4.64 2.81
N VAL A 130 19.13 4.59 1.56
CA VAL A 130 18.36 5.04 0.40
C VAL A 130 17.11 4.18 0.21
N LEU A 131 17.21 2.85 0.26
CA LEU A 131 16.05 1.97 0.08
C LEU A 131 15.01 2.12 1.20
N PHE A 132 15.43 2.22 2.46
CA PHE A 132 14.52 2.47 3.58
C PHE A 132 13.82 3.83 3.46
N SER A 133 14.54 4.86 3.03
CA SER A 133 13.97 6.18 2.76
C SER A 133 12.93 6.15 1.63
N ILE A 134 13.22 5.43 0.53
CA ILE A 134 12.28 5.23 -0.57
C ILE A 134 11.02 4.50 -0.09
N LEU A 135 11.17 3.39 0.65
CA LEU A 135 10.06 2.62 1.19
C LEU A 135 9.21 3.46 2.16
N LEU A 136 9.84 4.29 3.00
CA LEU A 136 9.14 5.21 3.88
C LEU A 136 8.31 6.22 3.08
N ALA A 137 8.90 6.84 2.06
CA ALA A 137 8.20 7.80 1.20
C ALA A 137 7.00 7.15 0.48
N ILE A 138 7.19 5.95 -0.08
CA ILE A 138 6.10 5.19 -0.73
C ILE A 138 5.00 4.87 0.27
N GLY A 139 5.34 4.32 1.45
CA GLY A 139 4.37 3.98 2.49
C GLY A 139 3.55 5.18 2.97
N VAL A 140 4.17 6.36 3.11
CA VAL A 140 3.45 7.61 3.44
C VAL A 140 2.48 7.99 2.33
N ILE A 141 2.92 7.95 1.06
CA ILE A 141 2.07 8.29 -0.09
C ILE A 141 0.89 7.32 -0.18
N GLU A 142 1.12 6.02 -0.04
CA GLU A 142 0.07 4.98 -0.06
C GLU A 142 -0.92 5.16 1.08
N ALA A 143 -0.44 5.42 2.31
CA ALA A 143 -1.32 5.68 3.46
C ALA A 143 -2.22 6.91 3.22
N ILE A 144 -1.67 8.00 2.67
CA ILE A 144 -2.45 9.20 2.33
C ILE A 144 -3.50 8.87 1.26
N LEU A 145 -3.12 8.18 0.19
CA LEU A 145 -4.04 7.81 -0.89
C LEU A 145 -5.16 6.88 -0.39
N CYS A 146 -4.83 5.86 0.41
CA CYS A 146 -5.82 4.96 1.02
C CYS A 146 -6.73 5.71 1.99
N PHE A 147 -6.22 6.67 2.77
CA PHE A 147 -7.03 7.50 3.66
C PHE A 147 -8.07 8.34 2.88
N ILE A 148 -7.66 8.94 1.77
CA ILE A 148 -8.57 9.65 0.86
C ILE A 148 -9.65 8.70 0.32
N GLN A 149 -9.30 7.45 -0.01
CA GLN A 149 -10.28 6.45 -0.45
C GLN A 149 -11.27 6.07 0.65
N ILE A 150 -10.82 5.95 1.90
CA ILE A 150 -11.69 5.67 3.05
C ILE A 150 -12.73 6.79 3.19
N ILE A 151 -12.31 8.06 3.17
CA ILE A 151 -13.23 9.21 3.25
C ILE A 151 -14.23 9.21 2.09
N ASN A 152 -13.74 8.98 0.87
CA ASN A 152 -14.57 8.95 -0.34
C ASN A 152 -15.57 7.78 -0.31
N GLY A 153 -15.16 6.61 0.18
CA GLY A 153 -16.00 5.44 0.33
C GLY A 153 -17.06 5.63 1.42
N LEU A 154 -16.68 6.19 2.58
CA LEU A 154 -17.62 6.51 3.67
C LEU A 154 -18.66 7.55 3.26
N THR A 155 -18.25 8.60 2.54
CA THR A 155 -19.18 9.61 2.01
C THR A 155 -20.16 8.98 1.02
N GLY A 156 -19.69 8.06 0.16
CA GLY A 156 -20.54 7.30 -0.75
C GLY A 156 -21.55 6.40 -0.02
N PHE A 157 -21.12 5.76 1.06
CA PHE A 157 -21.97 4.93 1.91
C PHE A 157 -23.07 5.74 2.62
N ILE A 158 -22.71 6.85 3.25
CA ILE A 158 -23.66 7.75 3.94
C ILE A 158 -24.66 8.35 2.94
N CYS A 159 -24.20 8.86 1.80
CA CYS A 159 -25.12 9.39 0.76
C CYS A 159 -25.99 8.29 0.10
N GLY A 160 -25.50 7.06 -0.01
CA GLY A 160 -26.25 5.93 -0.57
C GLY A 160 -27.42 5.48 0.30
N THR A 161 -27.25 5.51 1.63
CA THR A 161 -28.35 5.21 2.57
C THR A 161 -29.46 6.26 2.55
N CYS A 162 -29.16 7.51 2.18
CA CYS A 162 -30.17 8.58 2.00
C CYS A 162 -31.08 8.35 0.78
N MET A 163 -30.60 7.69 -0.28
CA MET A 163 -31.43 7.40 -1.47
C MET A 163 -32.34 6.19 -1.27
N SER A 164 -32.02 5.31 -0.32
CA SER A 164 -32.86 4.14 0.01
C SER A 164 -34.14 4.50 0.78
N LYS A 165 -34.28 5.73 1.27
CA LYS A 165 -35.53 6.23 1.89
C LYS A 165 -36.53 6.83 0.89
N ARG A 166 -36.25 6.81 -0.41
CA ARG A 166 -37.22 7.16 -1.46
C ARG A 166 -37.32 6.07 -2.53
N LYS A 167 -37.87 4.91 -2.16
CA LYS A 167 -38.73 4.11 -3.02
C LYS A 167 -39.52 3.13 -2.19
#